data_AF-A0A518IGY5-F1
#
_entry.id   AF-A0A518IGY5-F1
#
_cell.length_a   1.000
_cell.length_b   1.000
_cell.length_c   1.000
_cell.angle_alpha   90.00
_cell.angle_beta   90.00
_cell.angle_gamma   90.00
#
_symmetry.space_group_name_H-M   'P 1'
#
loop_
_entity.id
_entity.type
_entity.pdbx_description
1 polymer ?
#
loop_
_entity_poly.entity_id
_entity_poly.type
_entity_poly.pdbx_seq_one_letter_code
_entity_poly.pdbx_strand_id
1 'polypeptide(L)'
;MQHQIDCTSEPTGSFSSLEALEIDPRSFHVFEYQGDRLLFDRATGTTSGLNDLAFTVLQQIQEGTPLPKTMDAISANYPDLDAAGVLLALHDLKQRGFFRFEEAHHATEQDLEYLWNHKPRRIQMLMAEGCNLGCRYCYQWRNGTNQKHTLMPWPVAKQSVDYLVWRSGNRNDLQVTFFGGEPLLNYPMIKRVVNYCKTIEKTSNKQFTFELITNGTLLSEDVVDFIVEHRFLLFISLDGWREMHEYNRPAMDGQGSYDTIVRNAVYANKQYEKHKLPLIKIRANLTNRYHDKKKVSQFFEELGFKLIGIGPIEPLPHGDPSPAALTEEQMDALAEKSEQDLLDVVETLKRREHVGPFEMRKLHQARRPLKKNGTLGVTCGVCRNTTVVDNRGNMYPCHRYGEMQEYVIGHISSGLDRALVMKYYQKINAHTTKDCHDCWIRDYCSGGCAWLLSDKEGNIHHPTKAECTRRRKSMEQRLWLRKDLRENFPGWMERDEETSIDSWDWNEKFAVPEKFSNCTEEEDLAGVQFVQLSSGLNQQNNTASPGCSSCSEASSGSCGCSTSSEEGQFATLVPLTDPSLKNKKE
;
A
#
# COMPACT_ATOMS: atom_id res chain seq x y z
N MET A 1 -10.14 15.11 -25.22
CA MET A 1 -9.63 15.35 -26.59
C MET A 1 -8.72 14.19 -26.92
N GLN A 2 -9.16 13.30 -27.81
CA GLN A 2 -8.37 12.17 -28.30
C GLN A 2 -7.36 12.71 -29.32
N HIS A 3 -6.07 12.58 -29.04
CA HIS A 3 -5.05 12.67 -30.07
C HIS A 3 -4.65 11.24 -30.44
N GLN A 4 -5.08 10.79 -31.62
CA GLN A 4 -4.46 9.66 -32.29
C GLN A 4 -3.01 10.05 -32.57
N ILE A 5 -2.06 9.29 -32.01
CA ILE A 5 -0.63 9.46 -32.27
C ILE A 5 -0.34 8.69 -33.55
N ASP A 6 0.01 9.43 -34.61
CA ASP A 6 0.44 8.87 -35.89
C ASP A 6 1.88 8.37 -35.77
N CYS A 7 2.09 7.06 -35.93
CA CYS A 7 3.40 6.42 -35.78
C CYS A 7 4.28 6.49 -37.04
N THR A 8 3.94 7.32 -38.04
CA THR A 8 4.60 7.29 -39.37
C THR A 8 5.38 8.54 -39.76
N SER A 9 5.49 9.57 -38.92
CA SER A 9 6.25 10.78 -39.25
C SER A 9 7.74 10.68 -38.89
N GLU A 10 8.62 10.84 -39.89
CA GLU A 10 10.06 11.05 -39.68
C GLU A 10 10.33 12.38 -38.92
N PRO A 11 11.27 12.41 -37.96
CA PRO A 11 11.53 13.60 -37.16
C PRO A 11 12.36 14.63 -37.94
N THR A 12 11.72 15.69 -38.44
CA THR A 12 12.38 16.80 -39.16
C THR A 12 12.93 17.89 -38.22
N GLY A 13 13.46 17.53 -37.05
CA GLY A 13 13.97 18.49 -36.06
C GLY A 13 15.38 19.00 -36.41
N SER A 14 15.60 20.32 -36.39
CA SER A 14 16.94 20.88 -36.56
C SER A 14 17.84 20.53 -35.37
N PHE A 15 19.10 20.18 -35.65
CA PHE A 15 20.13 19.79 -34.66
C PHE A 15 20.31 20.79 -33.51
N SER A 16 19.99 22.07 -33.70
CA SER A 16 20.03 23.12 -32.66
C SER A 16 19.09 22.88 -31.47
N SER A 17 18.12 21.95 -31.59
CA SER A 17 17.17 21.60 -30.53
C SER A 17 17.62 20.42 -29.64
N LEU A 18 18.65 19.68 -30.05
CA LEU A 18 19.19 18.53 -29.32
C LEU A 18 20.17 18.96 -28.22
N GLU A 19 20.87 20.09 -28.38
CA GLU A 19 21.78 20.66 -27.37
C GLU A 19 21.06 21.12 -26.08
N ALA A 20 19.72 21.21 -26.10
CA ALA A 20 18.89 21.60 -24.95
C ALA A 20 18.07 20.43 -24.37
N LEU A 21 18.36 19.18 -24.75
CA LEU A 21 17.64 18.02 -24.22
C LEU A 21 18.00 17.78 -22.75
N GLU A 22 17.12 18.20 -21.84
CA GLU A 22 17.24 17.88 -20.42
C GLU A 22 16.34 16.69 -20.04
N ILE A 23 16.86 15.79 -19.21
CA ILE A 23 16.13 14.66 -18.64
C ILE A 23 16.22 14.79 -17.12
N ASP A 24 15.08 14.90 -16.44
CA ASP A 24 15.06 14.93 -14.98
C ASP A 24 15.35 13.52 -14.44
N PRO A 25 16.39 13.32 -13.61
CA PRO A 25 16.73 11.99 -13.08
C PRO A 25 15.63 11.38 -12.21
N ARG A 26 14.71 12.21 -11.70
CA ARG A 26 13.57 11.77 -10.90
C ARG A 26 12.41 11.29 -11.76
N SER A 27 12.43 11.47 -13.07
CA SER A 27 11.31 11.14 -13.97
C SER A 27 11.20 9.65 -14.30
N PHE A 28 12.22 8.86 -14.01
CA PHE A 28 12.26 7.42 -14.28
C PHE A 28 13.02 6.68 -13.19
N HIS A 29 13.04 5.35 -13.30
CA HIS A 29 13.87 4.45 -12.50
C HIS A 29 14.49 3.39 -13.40
N VAL A 30 15.83 3.33 -13.48
CA VAL A 30 16.56 2.22 -14.10
C VAL A 30 17.13 1.29 -13.04
N PHE A 31 17.04 -0.01 -13.31
CA PHE A 31 17.51 -1.06 -12.41
C PHE A 31 17.84 -2.34 -13.17
N GLU A 32 18.67 -3.18 -12.55
CA GLU A 32 18.94 -4.54 -13.01
C GLU A 32 18.19 -5.55 -12.17
N TYR A 33 17.62 -6.56 -12.80
CA TYR A 33 16.95 -7.65 -12.10
C TYR A 33 17.00 -8.94 -12.93
N GLN A 34 17.48 -10.04 -12.35
CA GLN A 34 17.61 -11.34 -13.04
C GLN A 34 18.37 -11.26 -14.39
N GLY A 35 19.38 -10.38 -14.48
CA GLY A 35 20.15 -10.15 -15.70
C GLY A 35 19.50 -9.20 -16.71
N ASP A 36 18.22 -8.84 -16.53
CA ASP A 36 17.55 -7.85 -17.36
C ASP A 36 17.87 -6.43 -16.86
N ARG A 37 18.18 -5.53 -17.81
CA ARG A 37 18.31 -4.09 -17.58
C ARG A 37 16.98 -3.43 -17.94
N LEU A 38 16.40 -2.67 -17.02
CA LEU A 38 15.01 -2.20 -17.13
C LEU A 38 14.90 -0.70 -16.93
N LEU A 39 14.01 -0.08 -17.69
CA LEU A 39 13.48 1.27 -17.48
C LEU A 39 12.07 1.18 -16.93
N PHE A 40 11.81 1.93 -15.87
CA PHE A 40 10.46 2.30 -15.46
C PHE A 40 10.26 3.80 -15.59
N ASP A 41 9.41 4.22 -16.53
CA ASP A 41 9.06 5.63 -16.69
C ASP A 41 7.90 6.00 -15.77
N ARG A 42 8.09 7.02 -14.94
CA ARG A 42 7.08 7.39 -13.94
C ARG A 42 5.88 8.09 -14.56
N ALA A 43 6.07 8.85 -15.64
CA ALA A 43 5.02 9.64 -16.27
C ALA A 43 3.95 8.73 -16.89
N THR A 44 4.41 7.79 -17.71
CA THR A 44 3.59 6.84 -18.45
C THR A 44 3.26 5.59 -17.62
N GLY A 45 4.10 5.25 -16.64
CA GLY A 45 3.99 3.97 -15.92
C GLY A 45 4.50 2.77 -16.74
N THR A 46 5.21 3.03 -17.84
CA THR A 46 5.71 2.01 -18.76
C THR A 46 6.95 1.33 -18.19
N THR A 47 7.11 0.04 -18.47
CA THR A 47 8.32 -0.73 -18.18
C THR A 47 8.87 -1.32 -19.46
N SER A 48 10.14 -1.05 -19.76
CA SER A 48 10.84 -1.54 -20.96
C SER A 48 12.17 -2.20 -20.59
N GLY A 49 12.56 -3.24 -21.32
CA GLY A 49 13.94 -3.70 -21.34
C GLY A 49 14.85 -2.66 -22.00
N LEU A 50 16.11 -2.61 -21.60
CA LEU A 50 17.15 -1.73 -22.12
C LEU A 50 18.34 -2.56 -22.60
N ASN A 51 19.02 -2.10 -23.64
CA ASN A 51 20.35 -2.59 -23.97
C ASN A 51 21.42 -1.88 -23.11
N ASP A 52 22.66 -2.36 -23.22
CA ASP A 52 23.77 -1.94 -22.37
C ASP A 52 24.05 -0.44 -22.43
N LEU A 53 24.01 0.11 -23.64
CA LEU A 53 24.25 1.52 -23.87
C LEU A 53 23.13 2.38 -23.27
N ALA A 54 21.87 2.08 -23.57
CA ALA A 54 20.73 2.84 -23.07
C ALA A 54 20.66 2.78 -21.53
N PHE A 55 20.94 1.62 -20.94
CA PHE A 55 21.04 1.47 -19.50
C PHE A 55 22.16 2.35 -18.91
N THR A 56 23.35 2.32 -19.49
CA THR A 56 24.50 3.14 -19.03
C THR A 56 24.19 4.63 -19.09
N VAL A 57 23.61 5.11 -20.20
CA VAL A 57 23.19 6.52 -20.37
C VAL A 57 22.21 6.92 -19.27
N LEU A 58 21.11 6.16 -19.14
CA LEU A 58 20.03 6.49 -18.21
C LEU A 58 20.46 6.32 -16.74
N GLN A 59 21.35 5.37 -16.43
CA GLN A 59 21.90 5.17 -15.10
C GLN A 59 22.75 6.36 -14.66
N GLN A 60 23.66 6.84 -15.51
CA GLN A 60 24.46 8.03 -15.20
C GLN A 60 23.59 9.27 -14.97
N ILE A 61 22.53 9.41 -15.77
CA ILE A 61 21.53 10.48 -15.58
C ILE A 61 20.87 10.34 -14.22
N GLN A 62 20.33 9.15 -13.90
CA GLN A 62 19.67 8.86 -12.61
C GLN A 62 20.59 9.13 -11.40
N GLU A 63 21.89 8.86 -11.53
CA GLU A 63 22.90 9.13 -10.50
C GLU A 63 23.27 10.62 -10.38
N GLY A 64 22.72 11.47 -11.24
CA GLY A 64 22.81 12.93 -11.18
C GLY A 64 23.74 13.56 -12.20
N THR A 65 24.27 12.79 -13.16
CA THR A 65 25.11 13.33 -14.24
C THR A 65 24.22 13.92 -15.33
N PRO A 66 24.34 15.23 -15.65
CA PRO A 66 23.54 15.82 -16.73
C PRO A 66 23.80 15.14 -18.08
N LEU A 67 22.76 15.01 -18.90
CA LEU A 67 22.83 14.34 -20.21
C LEU A 67 24.03 14.79 -21.07
N PRO A 68 24.38 16.09 -21.19
CA PRO A 68 25.56 16.48 -21.98
C PRO A 68 26.86 15.84 -21.47
N LYS A 69 27.09 15.82 -20.16
CA LYS A 69 28.28 15.21 -19.56
C LYS A 69 28.29 13.69 -19.69
N THR A 70 27.11 13.07 -19.58
CA THR A 70 26.94 11.64 -19.82
C THR A 70 27.31 11.29 -21.26
N MET A 71 26.83 12.07 -22.24
CA MET A 71 27.16 11.87 -23.65
C MET A 71 28.64 12.08 -23.95
N ASP A 72 29.29 13.07 -23.33
CA ASP A 72 30.74 13.29 -23.44
C ASP A 72 31.52 12.07 -22.93
N ALA A 73 31.18 11.57 -21.74
CA ALA A 73 31.84 10.43 -21.11
C ALA A 73 31.65 9.14 -21.93
N ILE A 74 30.44 8.92 -22.45
CA ILE A 74 30.13 7.75 -23.26
C ILE A 74 30.83 7.83 -24.62
N SER A 75 30.83 8.98 -25.28
CA SER A 75 31.53 9.16 -26.57
C SER A 75 33.04 8.96 -26.42
N ALA A 76 33.61 9.31 -25.26
CA ALA A 76 35.02 9.07 -24.97
C ALA A 76 35.35 7.56 -24.80
N ASN A 77 34.43 6.79 -24.20
CA ASN A 77 34.60 5.35 -23.99
C ASN A 77 34.18 4.51 -25.20
N TYR A 78 33.34 5.06 -26.08
CA TYR A 78 32.81 4.42 -27.29
C TYR A 78 32.97 5.37 -28.49
N PRO A 79 34.19 5.50 -29.08
CA PRO A 79 34.47 6.48 -30.13
C PRO A 79 33.66 6.29 -31.42
N ASP A 80 33.19 5.07 -31.67
CA ASP A 80 32.38 4.71 -32.85
C ASP A 80 30.86 4.84 -32.59
N LEU A 81 30.45 5.35 -31.42
CA LEU A 81 29.04 5.53 -31.09
C LEU A 81 28.40 6.66 -31.90
N ASP A 82 27.22 6.41 -32.49
CA ASP A 82 26.36 7.45 -33.04
C ASP A 82 25.66 8.23 -31.91
N ALA A 83 26.39 9.15 -31.28
CA ALA A 83 25.86 10.00 -30.21
C ALA A 83 24.64 10.84 -30.65
N ALA A 84 24.56 11.22 -31.94
CA ALA A 84 23.43 11.95 -32.48
C ALA A 84 22.17 11.06 -32.54
N GLY A 85 22.31 9.80 -32.95
CA GLY A 85 21.23 8.80 -32.93
C GLY A 85 20.67 8.57 -31.53
N VAL A 86 21.54 8.44 -30.52
CA VAL A 86 21.15 8.30 -29.10
C VAL A 86 20.34 9.51 -28.63
N LEU A 87 20.80 10.73 -28.92
CA LEU A 87 20.11 11.96 -28.55
C LEU A 87 18.76 12.10 -29.25
N LEU A 88 18.67 11.74 -30.53
CA LEU A 88 17.42 11.71 -31.30
C LEU A 88 16.41 10.73 -30.71
N ALA A 89 16.86 9.54 -30.30
CA ALA A 89 16.00 8.54 -29.69
C ALA A 89 15.45 8.99 -28.32
N LEU A 90 16.30 9.58 -27.47
CA LEU A 90 15.86 10.17 -26.20
C LEU A 90 14.90 11.35 -26.41
N HIS A 91 15.14 12.17 -27.43
CA HIS A 91 14.25 13.26 -27.80
C HIS A 91 12.87 12.74 -28.24
N ASP A 92 12.82 11.71 -29.08
CA ASP A 92 11.55 11.10 -29.54
C ASP A 92 10.74 10.54 -28.36
N LEU A 93 11.39 9.82 -27.44
CA LEU A 93 10.74 9.33 -26.22
C LEU A 93 10.17 10.49 -25.38
N LYS A 94 10.92 11.57 -25.21
CA LYS A 94 10.45 12.76 -24.49
C LYS A 94 9.23 13.39 -25.19
N GLN A 95 9.21 13.48 -26.52
CA GLN A 95 8.06 13.97 -27.29
C GLN A 95 6.83 13.08 -27.11
N ARG A 96 7.02 11.76 -27.01
CA ARG A 96 5.96 10.78 -26.68
C ARG A 96 5.50 10.84 -25.22
N GLY A 97 6.19 11.63 -24.39
CA GLY A 97 5.79 11.93 -23.02
C GLY A 97 6.53 11.16 -21.93
N PHE A 98 7.61 10.47 -22.28
CA PHE A 98 8.54 9.92 -21.31
C PHE A 98 9.32 11.04 -20.63
N PHE A 99 9.96 10.67 -19.52
CA PHE A 99 10.88 11.53 -18.78
C PHE A 99 10.23 12.82 -18.25
N ARG A 100 8.90 12.81 -18.07
CA ARG A 100 8.20 13.90 -17.39
C ARG A 100 8.23 13.67 -15.89
N PHE A 101 8.72 14.67 -15.17
CA PHE A 101 8.61 14.71 -13.72
C PHE A 101 7.67 15.83 -13.33
N GLU A 102 6.64 15.47 -12.56
CA GLU A 102 5.83 16.44 -11.83
C GLU A 102 6.37 16.51 -10.40
N GLU A 103 6.88 17.69 -10.04
CA GLU A 103 7.38 17.94 -8.69
C GLU A 103 6.29 17.64 -7.67
N ALA A 104 6.70 17.05 -6.55
CA ALA A 104 5.79 16.90 -5.42
C ALA A 104 5.51 18.31 -4.89
N HIS A 105 4.28 18.77 -5.08
CA HIS A 105 3.80 20.00 -4.48
C HIS A 105 3.09 19.66 -3.17
N HIS A 106 3.11 20.60 -2.23
CA HIS A 106 2.17 20.52 -1.12
C HIS A 106 0.75 20.41 -1.67
N ALA A 107 -0.08 19.56 -1.06
CA ALA A 107 -1.48 19.46 -1.43
C ALA A 107 -2.08 20.86 -1.49
N THR A 108 -2.44 21.31 -2.69
CA THR A 108 -3.00 22.63 -2.90
C THR A 108 -4.38 22.69 -2.26
N GLU A 109 -4.90 23.90 -2.06
CA GLU A 109 -6.29 24.05 -1.64
C GLU A 109 -7.25 23.35 -2.61
N GLN A 110 -6.91 23.29 -3.90
CA GLN A 110 -7.68 22.58 -4.93
C GLN A 110 -7.63 21.06 -4.75
N ASP A 111 -6.48 20.48 -4.42
CA ASP A 111 -6.34 19.04 -4.14
C ASP A 111 -7.16 18.62 -2.92
N LEU A 112 -7.09 19.44 -1.87
CA LEU A 112 -7.85 19.25 -0.65
C LEU A 112 -9.36 19.43 -0.91
N GLU A 113 -9.76 20.39 -1.73
CA GLU A 113 -11.16 20.58 -2.14
C GLU A 113 -11.67 19.39 -2.97
N TYR A 114 -10.84 18.86 -3.88
CA TYR A 114 -11.17 17.65 -4.64
C TYR A 114 -11.36 16.44 -3.72
N LEU A 115 -10.44 16.24 -2.76
CA LEU A 115 -10.55 15.19 -1.74
C LEU A 115 -11.83 15.32 -0.92
N TRP A 116 -12.14 16.54 -0.47
CA TRP A 116 -13.35 16.84 0.31
C TRP A 116 -14.62 16.49 -0.44
N ASN A 117 -14.68 16.90 -1.71
CA ASN A 117 -15.86 16.74 -2.56
C ASN A 117 -16.02 15.32 -3.09
N HIS A 118 -15.01 14.47 -2.92
CA HIS A 118 -15.08 13.07 -3.29
C HIS A 118 -16.26 12.41 -2.59
N LYS A 119 -17.14 11.79 -3.39
CA LYS A 119 -18.33 11.12 -2.87
C LYS A 119 -17.88 9.77 -2.29
N PRO A 120 -18.18 9.44 -1.03
CA PRO A 120 -17.82 8.15 -0.45
C PRO A 120 -18.67 7.04 -1.06
N ARG A 121 -18.11 5.82 -1.09
CA ARG A 121 -18.81 4.60 -1.50
C ARG A 121 -19.21 3.77 -0.30
N ARG A 122 -18.38 3.77 0.74
CA ARG A 122 -18.44 2.81 1.84
C ARG A 122 -18.60 3.51 3.18
N ILE A 123 -19.40 2.91 4.04
CA ILE A 123 -19.36 3.15 5.48
C ILE A 123 -19.09 1.83 6.21
N GLN A 124 -18.19 1.86 7.17
CA GLN A 124 -17.86 0.71 8.01
C GLN A 124 -18.36 0.98 9.43
N MET A 125 -19.20 0.08 9.94
CA MET A 125 -19.83 0.21 11.24
C MET A 125 -19.14 -0.71 12.24
N LEU A 126 -18.63 -0.17 13.36
CA LEU A 126 -18.13 -0.96 14.47
C LEU A 126 -19.34 -1.42 15.32
N MET A 127 -19.85 -2.61 15.00
CA MET A 127 -21.11 -3.12 15.53
C MET A 127 -21.04 -3.48 17.02
N ALA A 128 -19.84 -3.75 17.52
CA ALA A 128 -19.53 -4.05 18.91
C ALA A 128 -18.09 -3.56 19.23
N GLU A 129 -17.92 -2.93 20.40
CA GLU A 129 -16.59 -2.61 20.98
C GLU A 129 -15.87 -3.89 21.49
N GLY A 130 -16.61 -4.97 21.75
CA GLY A 130 -16.10 -6.22 22.33
C GLY A 130 -16.02 -7.39 21.33
N CYS A 131 -15.21 -8.38 21.67
CA CYS A 131 -15.03 -9.62 20.92
C CYS A 131 -15.01 -10.83 21.87
N ASN A 132 -15.44 -12.00 21.39
CA ASN A 132 -15.35 -13.26 22.12
C ASN A 132 -13.99 -13.99 21.96
N LEU A 133 -13.03 -13.41 21.23
CA LEU A 133 -11.65 -13.89 21.11
C LEU A 133 -10.65 -12.83 21.60
N GLY A 134 -9.56 -13.27 22.23
CA GLY A 134 -8.45 -12.46 22.72
C GLY A 134 -7.22 -12.47 21.81
N CYS A 135 -7.38 -12.02 20.56
CA CYS A 135 -6.30 -12.14 19.57
C CYS A 135 -5.04 -11.34 19.99
N ARG A 136 -3.87 -11.98 19.97
CA ARG A 136 -2.59 -11.44 20.46
C ARG A 136 -2.06 -10.25 19.63
N TYR A 137 -2.51 -10.13 18.39
CA TYR A 137 -2.19 -9.03 17.48
C TYR A 137 -3.32 -8.01 17.32
N CYS A 138 -4.41 -8.12 18.09
CA CYS A 138 -5.56 -7.23 17.90
C CYS A 138 -5.21 -5.80 18.28
N TYR A 139 -5.26 -4.88 17.32
CA TYR A 139 -5.04 -3.47 17.59
C TYR A 139 -6.13 -2.84 18.49
N GLN A 140 -7.34 -3.40 18.55
CA GLN A 140 -8.38 -2.90 19.47
C GLN A 140 -8.00 -3.14 20.95
N TRP A 141 -7.08 -4.07 21.23
CA TRP A 141 -6.51 -4.22 22.58
C TRP A 141 -5.64 -3.01 22.93
N ARG A 142 -4.84 -2.51 21.97
CA ARG A 142 -4.05 -1.27 22.11
C ARG A 142 -4.95 -0.06 22.36
N ASN A 143 -6.16 -0.05 21.81
CA ASN A 143 -7.11 1.07 21.98
C ASN A 143 -7.86 0.98 23.33
N GLY A 144 -7.65 -0.07 24.14
CA GLY A 144 -8.29 -0.24 25.45
C GLY A 144 -9.79 -0.50 25.40
N THR A 145 -10.32 -0.90 24.24
CA THR A 145 -11.76 -0.98 23.97
C THR A 145 -12.31 -2.39 23.93
N ASN A 146 -11.44 -3.40 23.71
CA ASN A 146 -11.79 -4.83 23.66
C ASN A 146 -12.50 -5.40 24.91
N GLN A 147 -12.55 -4.65 26.02
CA GLN A 147 -13.22 -5.05 27.27
C GLN A 147 -14.63 -4.46 27.41
N LYS A 148 -15.08 -3.60 26.48
CA LYS A 148 -16.38 -2.95 26.55
C LYS A 148 -17.39 -3.74 25.73
N HIS A 149 -18.49 -4.17 26.34
CA HIS A 149 -19.55 -4.94 25.69
C HIS A 149 -20.62 -4.06 25.02
N THR A 150 -20.26 -2.84 24.63
CA THR A 150 -21.21 -1.88 24.09
C THR A 150 -21.49 -2.19 22.62
N LEU A 151 -22.77 -2.37 22.29
CA LEU A 151 -23.25 -2.65 20.94
C LEU A 151 -23.71 -1.36 20.25
N MET A 152 -23.54 -1.28 18.93
CA MET A 152 -24.08 -0.16 18.14
C MET A 152 -25.62 -0.09 18.27
N PRO A 153 -26.18 1.03 18.74
CA PRO A 153 -27.62 1.19 18.87
C PRO A 153 -28.25 1.61 17.53
N TRP A 154 -29.56 1.35 17.40
CA TRP A 154 -30.29 1.63 16.15
C TRP A 154 -30.21 3.08 15.66
N PRO A 155 -30.33 4.12 16.51
CA PRO A 155 -30.25 5.51 16.05
C PRO A 155 -28.94 5.80 15.31
N VAL A 156 -27.80 5.32 15.82
CA VAL A 156 -26.47 5.50 15.20
C VAL A 156 -26.36 4.71 13.91
N ALA A 157 -26.79 3.44 13.89
CA ALA A 157 -26.75 2.61 12.70
C ALA A 157 -27.61 3.19 11.55
N LYS A 158 -28.82 3.67 11.88
CA LYS A 158 -29.72 4.32 10.92
C LYS A 158 -29.10 5.62 10.38
N GLN A 159 -28.62 6.50 11.26
CA GLN A 159 -27.96 7.75 10.88
C GLN A 159 -26.73 7.48 10.01
N SER A 160 -26.03 6.37 10.24
CA SER A 160 -24.89 5.95 9.42
C SER A 160 -25.28 5.64 7.97
N VAL A 161 -26.39 4.91 7.77
CA VAL A 161 -26.94 4.67 6.44
C VAL A 161 -27.41 5.98 5.79
N ASP A 162 -28.16 6.81 6.54
CA ASP A 162 -28.69 8.09 6.05
C ASP A 162 -27.55 9.02 5.60
N TYR A 163 -26.49 9.10 6.40
CA TYR A 163 -25.29 9.87 6.10
C TYR A 163 -24.62 9.38 4.81
N LEU A 164 -24.43 8.07 4.64
CA LEU A 164 -23.83 7.52 3.42
C LEU A 164 -24.68 7.84 2.19
N VAL A 165 -26.01 7.69 2.29
CA VAL A 165 -26.95 8.02 1.20
C VAL A 165 -26.85 9.49 0.80
N TRP A 166 -26.82 10.39 1.78
CA TRP A 166 -26.66 11.82 1.56
C TRP A 166 -25.29 12.18 0.97
N ARG A 167 -24.20 11.76 1.63
CA ARG A 167 -22.84 12.17 1.26
C ARG A 167 -22.40 11.59 -0.09
N SER A 168 -22.91 10.42 -0.47
CA SER A 168 -22.59 9.77 -1.75
C SER A 168 -23.14 10.51 -2.99
N GLY A 169 -24.02 11.50 -2.83
CA GLY A 169 -24.54 12.30 -3.95
C GLY A 169 -25.20 11.43 -5.03
N ASN A 170 -24.78 11.58 -6.29
CA ASN A 170 -25.34 10.82 -7.41
C ASN A 170 -24.78 9.39 -7.55
N ARG A 171 -23.84 8.98 -6.69
CA ARG A 171 -23.34 7.59 -6.70
C ARG A 171 -24.48 6.64 -6.33
N ASN A 172 -24.66 5.59 -7.13
CA ASN A 172 -25.67 4.56 -6.88
C ASN A 172 -25.11 3.35 -6.12
N ASP A 173 -23.85 2.98 -6.33
CA ASP A 173 -23.21 1.84 -5.70
C ASP A 173 -22.72 2.16 -4.29
N LEU A 174 -23.47 1.74 -3.28
CA LEU A 174 -23.14 1.96 -1.87
C LEU A 174 -22.72 0.65 -1.20
N GLN A 175 -21.84 0.73 -0.21
CA GLN A 175 -21.41 -0.41 0.58
C GLN A 175 -21.52 -0.14 2.07
N VAL A 176 -22.17 -1.06 2.79
CA VAL A 176 -22.18 -1.10 4.25
C VAL A 176 -21.32 -2.28 4.70
N THR A 177 -20.24 -1.99 5.42
CA THR A 177 -19.36 -2.99 6.01
C THR A 177 -19.67 -3.14 7.49
N PHE A 178 -20.02 -4.34 7.92
CA PHE A 178 -20.19 -4.71 9.33
C PHE A 178 -18.85 -5.19 9.89
N PHE A 179 -18.34 -4.47 10.89
CA PHE A 179 -17.04 -4.66 11.51
C PHE A 179 -17.10 -4.43 13.03
N GLY A 180 -15.95 -4.25 13.69
CA GLY A 180 -15.84 -4.05 15.14
C GLY A 180 -15.01 -5.16 15.78
N GLY A 181 -15.24 -5.43 17.06
CA GLY A 181 -14.73 -6.62 17.73
C GLY A 181 -15.25 -7.88 17.06
N GLU A 182 -16.44 -8.37 17.45
CA GLU A 182 -17.18 -9.38 16.69
C GLU A 182 -18.57 -8.85 16.30
N PRO A 183 -18.81 -8.52 15.00
CA PRO A 183 -20.07 -7.92 14.59
C PRO A 183 -21.30 -8.81 14.80
N LEU A 184 -21.14 -10.14 14.77
CA LEU A 184 -22.26 -11.06 14.98
C LEU A 184 -22.78 -11.08 16.42
N LEU A 185 -22.07 -10.48 17.38
CA LEU A 185 -22.63 -10.17 18.71
C LEU A 185 -23.85 -9.24 18.63
N ASN A 186 -23.97 -8.47 17.54
CA ASN A 186 -25.09 -7.57 17.27
C ASN A 186 -25.86 -7.98 16.01
N TYR A 187 -25.98 -9.28 15.74
CA TYR A 187 -26.67 -9.80 14.56
C TYR A 187 -28.10 -9.27 14.34
N PRO A 188 -28.97 -9.09 15.37
CA PRO A 188 -30.28 -8.47 15.18
C PRO A 188 -30.20 -7.06 14.57
N MET A 189 -29.18 -6.27 14.92
CA MET A 189 -28.96 -4.95 14.34
C MET A 189 -28.52 -5.04 12.88
N ILE A 190 -27.67 -6.00 12.52
CA ILE A 190 -27.27 -6.26 11.12
C ILE A 190 -28.52 -6.48 10.27
N LYS A 191 -29.44 -7.36 10.70
CA LYS A 191 -30.71 -7.61 10.00
C LYS A 191 -31.55 -6.34 9.85
N ARG A 192 -31.64 -5.55 10.92
CA ARG A 192 -32.38 -4.28 10.92
C ARG A 192 -31.80 -3.27 9.93
N VAL A 193 -30.47 -3.14 9.86
CA VAL A 193 -29.77 -2.25 8.93
C VAL A 193 -29.98 -2.69 7.48
N VAL A 194 -29.83 -3.99 7.18
CA VAL A 194 -30.07 -4.53 5.83
C VAL A 194 -31.49 -4.23 5.38
N ASN A 195 -32.49 -4.52 6.22
CA ASN A 195 -33.89 -4.24 5.91
C ASN A 195 -34.12 -2.76 5.63
N TYR A 196 -33.52 -1.86 6.42
CA TYR A 196 -33.60 -0.43 6.18
C TYR A 196 -32.97 -0.01 4.86
N CYS A 197 -31.77 -0.49 4.54
CA CYS A 197 -31.16 -0.28 3.22
C CYS A 197 -32.08 -0.76 2.09
N LYS A 198 -32.72 -1.93 2.23
CA LYS A 198 -33.70 -2.43 1.25
C LYS A 198 -34.94 -1.55 1.11
N THR A 199 -35.37 -0.84 2.16
CA THR A 199 -36.44 0.16 2.02
C THR A 199 -36.00 1.37 1.21
N ILE A 200 -34.73 1.80 1.35
CA ILE A 200 -34.16 2.92 0.59
C ILE A 200 -33.96 2.55 -0.89
N GLU A 201 -33.53 1.33 -1.20
CA GLU A 201 -33.42 0.85 -2.59
C GLU A 201 -34.76 0.90 -3.35
N LYS A 202 -35.89 0.76 -2.64
CA LYS A 202 -37.24 0.83 -3.25
C LYS A 202 -37.66 2.26 -3.59
N THR A 203 -37.09 3.27 -2.93
CA THR A 203 -37.51 4.68 -3.04
C THR A 203 -36.43 5.59 -3.62
N SER A 204 -35.27 5.04 -3.99
CA SER A 204 -34.14 5.79 -4.52
C SER A 204 -33.37 5.00 -5.58
N ASN A 205 -32.48 5.67 -6.33
CA ASN A 205 -31.56 5.00 -7.26
C ASN A 205 -30.31 4.42 -6.57
N LYS A 206 -30.37 4.13 -5.27
CA LYS A 206 -29.25 3.55 -4.52
C LYS A 206 -29.30 2.02 -4.60
N GLN A 207 -28.14 1.39 -4.58
CA GLN A 207 -27.96 -0.06 -4.55
C GLN A 207 -26.92 -0.39 -3.49
N PHE A 208 -27.30 -1.19 -2.50
CA PHE A 208 -26.42 -1.55 -1.40
C PHE A 208 -25.80 -2.92 -1.60
N THR A 209 -24.48 -2.96 -1.41
CA THR A 209 -23.72 -4.17 -1.17
C THR A 209 -23.37 -4.25 0.30
N PHE A 210 -23.38 -5.46 0.84
CA PHE A 210 -23.06 -5.70 2.24
C PHE A 210 -21.77 -6.48 2.36
N GLU A 211 -20.96 -6.12 3.33
CA GLU A 211 -19.71 -6.83 3.66
C GLU A 211 -19.73 -7.19 5.14
N LEU A 212 -19.44 -8.45 5.47
CA LEU A 212 -19.30 -8.93 6.84
C LEU A 212 -17.89 -9.44 7.03
N ILE A 213 -17.19 -8.93 8.05
CA ILE A 213 -15.92 -9.47 8.48
C ILE A 213 -16.09 -9.99 9.90
N THR A 214 -15.98 -11.30 10.06
CA THR A 214 -16.25 -12.01 11.32
C THR A 214 -15.07 -12.91 11.69
N ASN A 215 -14.96 -13.23 12.98
CA ASN A 215 -14.07 -14.29 13.46
C ASN A 215 -14.62 -15.70 13.19
N GLY A 216 -15.87 -15.84 12.75
CA GLY A 216 -16.49 -17.09 12.33
C GLY A 216 -17.10 -17.94 13.46
N THR A 217 -16.88 -17.58 14.73
CA THR A 217 -17.39 -18.35 15.88
C THR A 217 -18.92 -18.36 15.96
N LEU A 218 -19.55 -17.25 15.60
CA LEU A 218 -21.00 -17.04 15.64
C LEU A 218 -21.67 -17.18 14.26
N LEU A 219 -20.93 -17.66 13.26
CA LEU A 219 -21.42 -17.86 11.89
C LEU A 219 -22.29 -19.13 11.80
N SER A 220 -23.42 -19.13 12.50
CA SER A 220 -24.41 -20.23 12.50
C SER A 220 -25.11 -20.37 11.15
N GLU A 221 -25.85 -21.47 10.96
CA GLU A 221 -26.62 -21.71 9.74
C GLU A 221 -27.61 -20.58 9.45
N ASP A 222 -28.36 -20.09 10.45
CA ASP A 222 -29.28 -18.94 10.29
C ASP A 222 -28.56 -17.68 9.81
N VAL A 223 -27.36 -17.40 10.34
CA VAL A 223 -26.56 -16.26 9.88
C VAL A 223 -26.12 -16.46 8.43
N VAL A 224 -25.64 -17.67 8.09
CA VAL A 224 -25.21 -18.00 6.73
C VAL A 224 -26.35 -17.88 5.74
N ASP A 225 -27.54 -18.40 6.06
CA ASP A 225 -28.71 -18.34 5.20
C ASP A 225 -29.12 -16.87 4.94
N PHE A 226 -29.15 -16.05 5.99
CA PHE A 226 -29.44 -14.61 5.87
C PHE A 226 -28.43 -13.87 4.99
N ILE A 227 -27.13 -14.07 5.20
CA ILE A 227 -26.10 -13.36 4.42
C ILE A 227 -26.02 -13.88 2.96
N VAL A 228 -26.39 -15.14 2.71
CA VAL A 228 -26.51 -15.71 1.35
C VAL A 228 -27.72 -15.11 0.63
N GLU A 229 -28.87 -15.03 1.29
CA GLU A 229 -30.08 -14.38 0.76
C GLU A 229 -29.78 -12.94 0.31
N HIS A 230 -29.04 -12.21 1.14
CA HIS A 230 -28.66 -10.82 0.87
C HIS A 230 -27.31 -10.65 0.16
N ARG A 231 -26.70 -11.74 -0.32
CA ARG A 231 -25.51 -11.76 -1.19
C ARG A 231 -24.32 -10.98 -0.62
N PHE A 232 -24.03 -11.15 0.67
CA PHE A 232 -22.91 -10.48 1.32
C PHE A 232 -21.56 -10.87 0.71
N LEU A 233 -20.60 -9.94 0.78
CA LEU A 233 -19.18 -10.28 0.73
C LEU A 233 -18.74 -10.73 2.12
N LEU A 234 -18.32 -11.99 2.24
CA LEU A 234 -17.95 -12.58 3.53
C LEU A 234 -16.43 -12.72 3.67
N PHE A 235 -15.92 -12.24 4.79
CA PHE A 235 -14.53 -12.32 5.19
C PHE A 235 -14.46 -13.06 6.52
N ILE A 236 -13.77 -14.19 6.55
CA ILE A 236 -13.63 -15.02 7.76
C ILE A 236 -12.19 -14.94 8.22
N SER A 237 -12.00 -14.56 9.48
CA SER A 237 -10.68 -14.44 10.08
C SER A 237 -10.23 -15.79 10.66
N LEU A 238 -9.29 -16.44 9.99
CA LEU A 238 -8.75 -17.75 10.32
C LEU A 238 -7.28 -17.77 9.89
N ASP A 239 -6.37 -18.13 10.81
CA ASP A 239 -4.94 -17.86 10.65
C ASP A 239 -4.16 -19.06 10.08
N GLY A 240 -4.62 -20.28 10.30
CA GLY A 240 -3.98 -21.50 9.83
C GLY A 240 -4.60 -22.71 10.52
N TRP A 241 -3.79 -23.76 10.70
CA TRP A 241 -4.17 -24.96 11.46
C TRP A 241 -4.43 -24.64 12.94
N ARG A 242 -5.03 -25.59 13.66
CA ARG A 242 -5.47 -25.42 15.06
C ARG A 242 -4.45 -24.72 15.94
N GLU A 243 -3.24 -25.28 16.06
CA GLU A 243 -2.19 -24.75 16.95
C GLU A 243 -1.85 -23.29 16.62
N MET A 244 -1.69 -22.96 15.33
CA MET A 244 -1.42 -21.60 14.90
C MET A 244 -2.58 -20.67 15.25
N HIS A 245 -3.81 -21.08 14.95
CA HIS A 245 -4.99 -20.27 15.20
C HIS A 245 -5.25 -20.03 16.68
N GLU A 246 -5.26 -21.08 17.50
CA GLU A 246 -5.53 -20.99 18.94
C GLU A 246 -4.44 -20.22 19.68
N TYR A 247 -3.18 -20.32 19.23
CA TYR A 247 -2.10 -19.48 19.76
C TYR A 247 -2.31 -17.99 19.44
N ASN A 248 -2.68 -17.67 18.20
CA ASN A 248 -2.84 -16.30 17.75
C ASN A 248 -4.16 -15.66 18.23
N ARG A 249 -5.24 -16.44 18.29
CA ARG A 249 -6.64 -16.03 18.49
C ARG A 249 -7.32 -16.89 19.57
N PRO A 250 -6.78 -16.93 20.81
CA PRO A 250 -7.40 -17.70 21.88
C PRO A 250 -8.82 -17.21 22.15
N ALA A 251 -9.75 -18.11 22.49
CA ALA A 251 -11.06 -17.70 22.96
C ALA A 251 -10.96 -17.10 24.36
N MET A 252 -11.82 -16.13 24.66
CA MET A 252 -11.81 -15.46 25.96
C MET A 252 -12.26 -16.37 27.11
N ASP A 253 -13.06 -17.40 26.82
CA ASP A 253 -13.52 -18.41 27.77
C ASP A 253 -12.53 -19.58 27.96
N GLY A 254 -11.38 -19.55 27.27
CA GLY A 254 -10.37 -20.60 27.28
C GLY A 254 -10.74 -21.85 26.48
N GLN A 255 -11.92 -21.90 25.84
CA GLN A 255 -12.32 -23.03 25.00
C GLN A 255 -11.72 -22.90 23.60
N GLY A 256 -11.36 -24.02 22.96
CA GLY A 256 -10.89 -23.99 21.58
C GLY A 256 -11.98 -23.45 20.63
N SER A 257 -11.66 -22.45 19.80
CA SER A 257 -12.59 -21.85 18.83
C SER A 257 -12.46 -22.43 17.42
N TYR A 258 -11.35 -23.10 17.14
CA TYR A 258 -10.94 -23.51 15.80
C TYR A 258 -11.96 -24.42 15.11
N ASP A 259 -12.43 -25.48 15.79
CA ASP A 259 -13.37 -26.45 15.18
C ASP A 259 -14.67 -25.82 14.75
N THR A 260 -15.23 -24.97 15.62
CA THR A 260 -16.45 -24.22 15.34
C THR A 260 -16.25 -23.32 14.12
N ILE A 261 -15.14 -22.58 14.07
CA ILE A 261 -14.84 -21.67 12.96
C ILE A 261 -14.68 -22.45 11.65
N VAL A 262 -13.89 -23.53 11.62
CA VAL A 262 -13.68 -24.34 10.41
C VAL A 262 -14.99 -24.95 9.92
N ARG A 263 -15.78 -25.56 10.82
CA ARG A 263 -17.10 -26.11 10.48
C ARG A 263 -18.00 -25.06 9.85
N ASN A 264 -18.12 -23.89 10.49
CA ASN A 264 -18.96 -22.80 10.02
C ASN A 264 -18.46 -22.24 8.68
N ALA A 265 -17.15 -22.06 8.53
CA ALA A 265 -16.54 -21.55 7.30
C ALA A 265 -16.71 -22.50 6.11
N VAL A 266 -16.54 -23.80 6.32
CA VAL A 266 -16.77 -24.82 5.29
C VAL A 266 -18.24 -24.90 4.90
N TYR A 267 -19.16 -24.82 5.88
CA TYR A 267 -20.60 -24.74 5.60
C TYR A 267 -20.95 -23.51 4.76
N ALA A 268 -20.47 -22.33 5.18
CA ALA A 268 -20.66 -21.09 4.42
C ALA A 268 -20.10 -21.20 3.00
N ASN A 269 -18.90 -21.76 2.82
CA ASN A 269 -18.29 -21.93 1.50
C ASN A 269 -19.17 -22.77 0.57
N LYS A 270 -19.72 -23.88 1.07
CA LYS A 270 -20.66 -24.73 0.31
C LYS A 270 -21.92 -23.98 -0.09
N GLN A 271 -22.50 -23.17 0.80
CA GLN A 271 -23.70 -22.36 0.48
C GLN A 271 -23.37 -21.28 -0.57
N TYR A 272 -22.22 -20.61 -0.45
CA TYR A 272 -21.80 -19.61 -1.42
C TYR A 272 -21.58 -20.22 -2.82
N GLU A 273 -20.97 -21.41 -2.90
CA GLU A 273 -20.82 -22.15 -4.17
C GLU A 273 -22.17 -22.57 -4.74
N LYS A 274 -23.04 -23.17 -3.92
CA LYS A 274 -24.40 -23.59 -4.31
C LYS A 274 -25.22 -22.43 -4.89
N HIS A 275 -25.11 -21.24 -4.30
CA HIS A 275 -25.84 -20.04 -4.70
C HIS A 275 -25.09 -19.16 -5.72
N LYS A 276 -23.92 -19.61 -6.22
CA LYS A 276 -23.08 -18.89 -7.20
C LYS A 276 -22.75 -17.46 -6.76
N LEU A 277 -22.39 -17.30 -5.48
CA LEU A 277 -21.98 -16.03 -4.89
C LEU A 277 -20.47 -15.78 -5.07
N PRO A 278 -20.00 -14.53 -4.91
CA PRO A 278 -18.57 -14.23 -4.87
C PRO A 278 -17.85 -15.08 -3.81
N LEU A 279 -16.62 -15.51 -4.11
CA LEU A 279 -15.85 -16.36 -3.20
C LEU A 279 -15.68 -15.73 -1.81
N ILE A 280 -15.85 -16.54 -0.76
CA ILE A 280 -15.55 -16.14 0.62
C ILE A 280 -14.06 -15.86 0.73
N LYS A 281 -13.70 -14.75 1.39
CA LYS A 281 -12.30 -14.42 1.65
C LYS A 281 -11.85 -14.90 3.03
N ILE A 282 -10.93 -15.86 3.07
CA ILE A 282 -10.19 -16.16 4.30
C ILE A 282 -9.15 -15.07 4.53
N ARG A 283 -9.08 -14.56 5.76
CA ARG A 283 -8.10 -13.56 6.20
C ARG A 283 -7.23 -14.16 7.30
N ALA A 284 -5.96 -14.38 6.96
CA ALA A 284 -4.96 -14.92 7.86
C ALA A 284 -3.88 -13.89 8.16
N ASN A 285 -3.38 -13.88 9.39
CA ASN A 285 -2.26 -13.05 9.79
C ASN A 285 -1.05 -13.92 10.11
N LEU A 286 0.10 -13.55 9.55
CA LEU A 286 1.40 -14.12 9.90
C LEU A 286 1.93 -13.40 11.14
N THR A 287 2.49 -14.16 12.07
CA THR A 287 3.04 -13.68 13.34
C THR A 287 4.49 -14.11 13.50
N ASN A 288 5.20 -13.55 14.49
CA ASN A 288 6.58 -13.94 14.81
C ASN A 288 6.78 -15.44 15.01
N ARG A 289 5.76 -16.18 15.48
CA ARG A 289 5.83 -17.65 15.64
C ARG A 289 5.45 -18.41 14.37
N TYR A 290 4.50 -17.90 13.59
CA TYR A 290 3.95 -18.58 12.42
C TYR A 290 3.88 -17.65 11.22
N HIS A 291 4.89 -17.72 10.35
CA HIS A 291 5.02 -16.83 9.20
C HIS A 291 5.28 -17.53 7.86
N ASP A 292 5.08 -18.85 7.76
CA ASP A 292 5.17 -19.52 6.47
C ASP A 292 3.90 -19.30 5.60
N LYS A 293 3.96 -18.26 4.76
CA LYS A 293 2.88 -17.87 3.85
C LYS A 293 2.41 -18.99 2.92
N LYS A 294 3.33 -19.82 2.41
CA LYS A 294 3.03 -20.90 1.47
C LYS A 294 2.26 -22.02 2.17
N LYS A 295 2.76 -22.46 3.33
CA LYS A 295 2.11 -23.48 4.16
C LYS A 295 0.69 -23.07 4.58
N VAL A 296 0.51 -21.80 4.97
CA VAL A 296 -0.81 -21.26 5.33
C VAL A 296 -1.77 -21.25 4.12
N SER A 297 -1.30 -20.88 2.92
CA SER A 297 -2.14 -20.91 1.73
C SER A 297 -2.57 -22.32 1.35
N GLN A 298 -1.62 -23.27 1.32
CA GLN A 298 -1.88 -24.68 1.00
C GLN A 298 -2.89 -25.29 1.96
N PHE A 299 -2.75 -25.03 3.26
CA PHE A 299 -3.70 -25.47 4.27
C PHE A 299 -5.15 -25.02 3.99
N PHE A 300 -5.35 -23.76 3.57
CA PHE A 300 -6.70 -23.28 3.25
C PHE A 300 -7.21 -23.79 1.90
N GLU A 301 -6.32 -24.03 0.95
CA GLU A 301 -6.65 -24.63 -0.35
C GLU A 301 -7.14 -26.08 -0.15
N GLU A 302 -6.50 -26.85 0.74
CA GLU A 302 -6.93 -28.20 1.14
C GLU A 302 -8.31 -28.21 1.82
N LEU A 303 -8.67 -27.15 2.54
CA LEU A 303 -10.01 -26.95 3.10
C LEU A 303 -11.05 -26.50 2.06
N GLY A 304 -10.65 -26.25 0.81
CA GLY A 304 -11.52 -25.88 -0.30
C GLY A 304 -11.73 -24.36 -0.47
N PHE A 305 -10.96 -23.52 0.21
CA PHE A 305 -11.04 -22.07 0.06
C PHE A 305 -10.19 -21.57 -1.11
N LYS A 306 -10.78 -20.73 -1.96
CA LYS A 306 -10.15 -20.24 -3.21
C LYS A 306 -9.62 -18.81 -3.10
N LEU A 307 -10.24 -17.97 -2.26
CA LEU A 307 -9.84 -16.58 -2.06
C LEU A 307 -9.22 -16.39 -0.68
N ILE A 308 -7.88 -16.42 -0.63
CA ILE A 308 -7.13 -16.35 0.63
C ILE A 308 -6.29 -15.07 0.64
N GLY A 309 -6.48 -14.24 1.67
CA GLY A 309 -5.67 -13.06 1.94
C GLY A 309 -4.81 -13.26 3.17
N ILE A 310 -3.49 -13.30 2.98
CA ILE A 310 -2.51 -13.46 4.04
C ILE A 310 -1.72 -12.15 4.17
N GLY A 311 -1.62 -11.61 5.38
CA GLY A 311 -0.82 -10.40 5.66
C GLY A 311 0.08 -10.59 6.89
N PRO A 312 1.28 -10.01 6.92
CA PRO A 312 2.10 -10.00 8.12
C PRO A 312 1.57 -9.02 9.16
N ILE A 313 1.76 -9.34 10.44
CA ILE A 313 1.70 -8.34 11.52
C ILE A 313 3.06 -7.63 11.53
N GLU A 314 3.09 -6.47 10.90
CA GLU A 314 4.29 -5.66 10.71
C GLU A 314 4.72 -4.99 12.03
N PRO A 315 6.04 -4.91 12.30
CA PRO A 315 6.55 -4.11 13.41
C PRO A 315 6.20 -2.64 13.21
N LEU A 316 5.84 -1.95 14.30
CA LEU A 316 5.54 -0.53 14.24
C LEU A 316 6.84 0.33 14.36
N PRO A 317 7.01 1.38 13.53
CA PRO A 317 8.18 2.27 13.57
C PRO A 317 8.42 2.97 14.92
N HIS A 318 7.39 3.10 15.74
CA HIS A 318 7.40 3.78 17.04
C HIS A 318 7.38 2.80 18.23
N GLY A 319 7.86 1.57 18.01
CA GLY A 319 7.86 0.50 19.00
C GLY A 319 6.55 -0.27 19.02
N ASP A 320 6.66 -1.61 19.01
CA ASP A 320 5.50 -2.49 18.89
C ASP A 320 5.00 -2.99 20.26
N PRO A 321 3.75 -2.70 20.65
CA PRO A 321 3.15 -3.29 21.84
C PRO A 321 2.56 -4.70 21.60
N SER A 322 2.48 -5.19 20.36
CA SER A 322 1.95 -6.52 20.07
C SER A 322 3.00 -7.60 20.30
N PRO A 323 2.72 -8.59 21.18
CA PRO A 323 3.62 -9.73 21.39
C PRO A 323 3.71 -10.69 20.19
N ALA A 324 2.98 -10.42 19.10
CA ALA A 324 2.86 -11.30 17.93
C ALA A 324 3.43 -10.68 16.64
N ALA A 325 3.89 -9.43 16.67
CA ALA A 325 4.48 -8.79 15.50
C ALA A 325 5.81 -9.42 15.10
N LEU A 326 6.08 -9.44 13.80
CA LEU A 326 7.32 -9.96 13.23
C LEU A 326 8.48 -9.02 13.56
N THR A 327 9.69 -9.59 13.71
CA THR A 327 10.91 -8.79 13.77
C THR A 327 11.29 -8.25 12.38
N GLU A 328 12.14 -7.22 12.32
CA GLU A 328 12.68 -6.73 11.05
C GLU A 328 13.40 -7.84 10.26
N GLU A 329 14.19 -8.67 10.95
CA GLU A 329 14.86 -9.84 10.34
C GLU A 329 13.86 -10.84 9.72
N GLN A 330 12.76 -11.12 10.43
CA GLN A 330 11.71 -11.98 9.90
C GLN A 330 10.99 -11.34 8.69
N MET A 331 10.80 -10.02 8.70
CA MET A 331 10.22 -9.30 7.57
C MET A 331 11.13 -9.34 6.34
N ASP A 332 12.45 -9.22 6.53
CA ASP A 332 13.43 -9.34 5.45
C ASP A 332 13.46 -10.77 4.88
N ALA A 333 13.51 -11.78 5.75
CA ALA A 333 13.44 -13.19 5.34
C ALA A 333 12.14 -13.52 4.58
N LEU A 334 11.01 -12.92 4.95
CA LEU A 334 9.75 -13.05 4.21
C LEU A 334 9.78 -12.39 2.84
N ALA A 335 10.47 -11.25 2.70
CA ALA A 335 10.63 -10.57 1.43
C ALA A 335 11.51 -11.41 0.48
N GLU A 336 12.62 -11.95 0.97
CA GLU A 336 13.51 -12.86 0.24
C GLU A 336 12.80 -14.15 -0.17
N LYS A 337 12.05 -14.79 0.75
CA LYS A 337 11.25 -15.98 0.40
C LYS A 337 10.18 -15.65 -0.64
N SER A 338 9.53 -14.48 -0.52
CA SER A 338 8.50 -14.07 -1.47
C SER A 338 9.03 -13.88 -2.88
N GLU A 339 10.28 -13.41 -2.99
CA GLU A 339 11.06 -13.29 -4.21
C GLU A 339 11.44 -14.65 -4.79
N GLN A 340 12.04 -15.53 -3.99
CA GLN A 340 12.39 -16.88 -4.45
C GLN A 340 11.17 -17.64 -4.98
N ASP A 341 10.08 -17.65 -4.21
CA ASP A 341 8.84 -18.27 -4.64
C ASP A 341 8.34 -17.70 -5.98
N LEU A 342 8.54 -16.39 -6.25
CA LEU A 342 8.11 -15.74 -7.50
C LEU A 342 8.95 -16.22 -8.69
N LEU A 343 10.26 -16.36 -8.50
CA LEU A 343 11.16 -16.94 -9.50
C LEU A 343 10.81 -18.41 -9.77
N ASP A 344 10.49 -19.18 -8.73
CA ASP A 344 10.06 -20.57 -8.87
C ASP A 344 8.77 -20.68 -9.70
N VAL A 345 7.83 -19.73 -9.54
CA VAL A 345 6.61 -19.70 -10.38
C VAL A 345 6.95 -19.47 -11.84
N VAL A 346 7.85 -18.52 -12.14
CA VAL A 346 8.28 -18.23 -13.52
C VAL A 346 8.96 -19.45 -14.14
N GLU A 347 9.83 -20.12 -13.40
CA GLU A 347 10.50 -21.33 -13.87
C GLU A 347 9.51 -22.48 -14.14
N THR A 348 8.53 -22.66 -13.25
CA THR A 348 7.42 -23.63 -13.44
C THR A 348 6.64 -23.33 -14.73
N LEU A 349 6.35 -22.06 -15.00
CA LEU A 349 5.70 -21.64 -16.25
C LEU A 349 6.57 -21.93 -17.48
N LYS A 350 7.88 -21.66 -17.42
CA LYS A 350 8.83 -21.93 -18.52
C LYS A 350 8.87 -23.42 -18.86
N ARG A 351 8.79 -24.29 -17.85
CA ARG A 351 8.70 -25.76 -18.01
C ARG A 351 7.32 -26.26 -18.46
N ARG A 352 6.32 -25.36 -18.56
CA ARG A 352 4.92 -25.70 -18.87
C ARG A 352 4.30 -26.68 -17.87
N GLU A 353 4.75 -26.61 -16.62
CA GLU A 353 4.24 -27.42 -15.52
C GLU A 353 3.01 -26.78 -14.89
N HIS A 354 2.28 -27.55 -14.07
CA HIS A 354 1.10 -27.07 -13.40
C HIS A 354 1.45 -26.09 -12.27
N VAL A 355 0.94 -24.85 -12.36
CA VAL A 355 1.08 -23.83 -11.33
C VAL A 355 -0.08 -23.95 -10.32
N GLY A 356 0.26 -24.17 -9.04
CA GLY A 356 -0.70 -24.29 -7.94
C GLY A 356 -1.45 -22.98 -7.62
N PRO A 357 -2.55 -23.02 -6.85
CA PRO A 357 -3.38 -21.85 -6.60
C PRO A 357 -2.67 -20.72 -5.85
N PHE A 358 -1.74 -21.03 -4.95
CA PHE A 358 -0.92 -20.04 -4.25
C PHE A 358 -0.02 -19.27 -5.22
N GLU A 359 0.72 -20.00 -6.06
CA GLU A 359 1.62 -19.49 -7.09
C GLU A 359 0.84 -18.67 -8.13
N MET A 360 -0.31 -19.17 -8.57
CA MET A 360 -1.24 -18.48 -9.47
C MET A 360 -1.67 -17.11 -8.93
N ARG A 361 -1.88 -16.99 -7.61
CA ARG A 361 -2.27 -15.72 -6.99
C ARG A 361 -1.17 -14.66 -7.08
N LYS A 362 0.11 -15.06 -7.15
CA LYS A 362 1.23 -14.14 -7.38
C LYS A 362 1.22 -13.61 -8.81
N LEU A 363 1.00 -14.50 -9.79
CA LEU A 363 0.86 -14.13 -11.19
C LEU A 363 -0.33 -13.18 -11.41
N HIS A 364 -1.48 -13.47 -10.81
CA HIS A 364 -2.65 -12.59 -10.90
C HIS A 364 -2.40 -11.19 -10.32
N GLN A 365 -1.56 -11.05 -9.30
CA GLN A 365 -1.18 -9.73 -8.77
C GLN A 365 -0.28 -8.96 -9.73
N ALA A 366 0.65 -9.66 -10.39
CA ALA A 366 1.50 -9.07 -11.42
C ALA A 366 0.71 -8.62 -12.65
N ARG A 367 -0.28 -9.42 -13.09
CA ARG A 367 -1.18 -9.11 -14.21
C ARG A 367 -1.95 -7.81 -14.03
N ARG A 368 -2.34 -7.45 -12.80
CA ARG A 368 -3.13 -6.23 -12.54
C ARG A 368 -2.35 -4.98 -12.99
N PRO A 369 -2.98 -4.08 -13.77
CA PRO A 369 -2.36 -2.82 -14.16
C PRO A 369 -1.82 -2.06 -12.95
N LEU A 370 -0.65 -1.44 -13.14
CA LEU A 370 -0.12 -0.49 -12.17
C LEU A 370 -0.96 0.78 -12.28
N LYS A 371 -1.75 1.06 -11.26
CA LYS A 371 -2.53 2.28 -11.18
C LYS A 371 -1.83 3.21 -10.21
N LYS A 372 -1.52 4.42 -10.68
CA LYS A 372 -1.20 5.53 -9.78
C LYS A 372 -2.40 5.72 -8.84
N ASN A 373 -2.16 5.91 -7.55
CA ASN A 373 -3.25 6.14 -6.58
C ASN A 373 -3.86 7.56 -6.71
N GLY A 374 -3.55 8.27 -7.80
CA GLY A 374 -4.01 9.61 -8.12
C GLY A 374 -3.13 10.70 -7.52
N THR A 375 -3.48 11.95 -7.83
CA THR A 375 -2.82 13.19 -7.43
C THR A 375 -2.85 13.48 -5.93
N LEU A 376 -3.46 12.61 -5.12
CA LEU A 376 -3.81 12.94 -3.74
C LEU A 376 -2.82 12.40 -2.72
N GLY A 377 -1.82 11.63 -3.15
CA GLY A 377 -0.72 11.15 -2.30
C GLY A 377 -1.14 10.32 -1.08
N VAL A 378 -2.36 9.78 -1.05
CA VAL A 378 -2.94 9.01 0.07
C VAL A 378 -3.37 7.62 -0.40
N THR A 379 -3.12 6.59 0.42
CA THR A 379 -3.34 5.17 0.07
C THR A 379 -4.81 4.70 0.03
N CYS A 380 -5.25 3.92 1.02
CA CYS A 380 -6.39 2.98 1.01
C CYS A 380 -7.79 3.64 0.99
N GLY A 381 -7.93 4.84 0.43
CA GLY A 381 -9.17 5.59 0.41
C GLY A 381 -9.62 6.12 1.78
N VAL A 382 -8.70 6.13 2.76
CA VAL A 382 -8.88 6.70 4.11
C VAL A 382 -9.45 8.12 4.01
N CYS A 383 -10.52 8.41 4.77
CA CYS A 383 -11.27 9.67 4.72
C CYS A 383 -11.90 10.08 3.36
N ARG A 384 -11.66 9.33 2.28
CA ARG A 384 -12.09 9.67 0.91
C ARG A 384 -13.25 8.78 0.44
N ASN A 385 -12.98 7.48 0.34
CA ASN A 385 -13.92 6.49 -0.19
C ASN A 385 -14.63 5.71 0.91
N THR A 386 -14.06 5.71 2.12
CA THR A 386 -14.54 4.97 3.27
C THR A 386 -14.45 5.83 4.52
N THR A 387 -15.42 5.66 5.40
CA THR A 387 -15.39 6.21 6.76
C THR A 387 -15.83 5.14 7.74
N VAL A 388 -15.29 5.17 8.95
CA VAL A 388 -15.65 4.24 10.01
C VAL A 388 -16.47 4.96 11.08
N VAL A 389 -17.49 4.29 11.62
CA VAL A 389 -18.36 4.84 12.67
C VAL A 389 -18.41 3.88 13.86
N ASP A 390 -18.17 4.40 15.07
CA ASP A 390 -18.32 3.65 16.32
C ASP A 390 -19.77 3.60 16.83
N ASN A 391 -20.01 2.92 17.95
CA ASN A 391 -21.34 2.80 18.55
C ASN A 391 -21.89 4.11 19.16
N ARG A 392 -21.07 5.16 19.31
CA ARG A 392 -21.48 6.49 19.80
C ARG A 392 -21.85 7.41 18.64
N GLY A 393 -21.40 7.08 17.43
CA GLY A 393 -21.58 7.89 16.23
C GLY A 393 -20.33 8.68 15.85
N ASN A 394 -19.21 8.52 16.54
CA ASN A 394 -17.96 9.17 16.16
C ASN A 394 -17.44 8.59 14.84
N MET A 395 -16.90 9.46 13.99
CA MET A 395 -16.35 9.10 12.69
C MET A 395 -14.83 9.06 12.72
N TYR A 396 -14.23 8.05 12.08
CA TYR A 396 -12.79 7.82 12.05
C TYR A 396 -12.25 7.63 10.62
N PRO A 397 -10.96 7.95 10.38
CA PRO A 397 -10.31 7.75 9.10
C PRO A 397 -10.37 6.30 8.59
N CYS A 398 -10.13 5.35 9.49
CA CYS A 398 -10.03 3.92 9.24
C CYS A 398 -10.37 3.13 10.52
N HIS A 399 -10.73 1.85 10.39
CA HIS A 399 -11.10 0.99 11.53
C HIS A 399 -9.99 0.81 12.55
N ARG A 400 -8.73 0.99 12.15
CA ARG A 400 -7.60 0.87 13.07
C ARG A 400 -7.56 1.98 14.10
N TYR A 401 -8.02 3.18 13.72
CA TYR A 401 -8.20 4.33 14.60
C TYR A 401 -9.52 4.31 15.37
N GLY A 402 -10.37 3.31 15.13
CA GLY A 402 -11.68 3.22 15.77
C GLY A 402 -11.54 3.32 17.28
N GLU A 403 -12.42 4.13 17.87
CA GLU A 403 -12.56 4.33 19.32
C GLU A 403 -11.42 5.11 20.00
N MET A 404 -10.44 5.61 19.25
CA MET A 404 -9.37 6.50 19.75
C MET A 404 -9.78 7.97 19.62
N GLN A 405 -10.03 8.66 20.73
CA GLN A 405 -10.64 10.00 20.72
C GLN A 405 -9.84 11.03 19.92
N GLU A 406 -8.52 10.88 19.88
CA GLU A 406 -7.58 11.77 19.19
C GLU A 406 -7.73 11.73 17.65
N TYR A 407 -8.35 10.67 17.12
CA TYR A 407 -8.55 10.45 15.68
C TYR A 407 -10.01 10.62 15.23
N VAL A 408 -10.88 11.17 16.10
CA VAL A 408 -12.23 11.54 15.69
C VAL A 408 -12.15 12.66 14.64
N ILE A 409 -12.78 12.44 13.49
CA ILE A 409 -12.82 13.39 12.37
C ILE A 409 -14.24 13.91 12.09
N GLY A 410 -15.18 13.64 12.98
CA GLY A 410 -16.57 14.06 12.86
C GLY A 410 -17.51 13.17 13.67
N HIS A 411 -18.80 13.43 13.52
CA HIS A 411 -19.85 12.67 14.19
C HIS A 411 -21.02 12.45 13.24
N ILE A 412 -21.73 11.32 13.34
CA ILE A 412 -22.72 10.95 12.33
C ILE A 412 -23.92 11.90 12.26
N SER A 413 -24.20 12.63 13.34
CA SER A 413 -25.25 13.66 13.38
C SER A 413 -24.85 14.99 12.72
N SER A 414 -23.56 15.33 12.70
CA SER A 414 -23.03 16.59 12.14
C SER A 414 -22.24 16.39 10.85
N GLY A 415 -21.91 15.15 10.51
CA GLY A 415 -21.02 14.76 9.43
C GLY A 415 -19.53 14.88 9.79
N LEU A 416 -18.70 14.78 8.76
CA LEU A 416 -17.25 15.00 8.86
C LEU A 416 -16.95 16.46 9.17
N ASP A 417 -15.98 16.69 10.06
CA ASP A 417 -15.38 17.99 10.30
C ASP A 417 -14.30 18.25 9.25
N ARG A 418 -14.49 19.29 8.45
CA ARG A 418 -13.57 19.64 7.37
C ARG A 418 -12.18 19.97 7.87
N ALA A 419 -12.06 20.74 8.95
CA ALA A 419 -10.76 21.16 9.48
C ALA A 419 -9.97 19.95 10.00
N LEU A 420 -10.64 19.02 10.70
CA LEU A 420 -10.01 17.79 11.20
C LEU A 420 -9.58 16.86 10.06
N VAL A 421 -10.43 16.67 9.05
CA VAL A 421 -10.09 15.85 7.87
C VAL A 421 -8.89 16.43 7.12
N MET A 422 -8.85 17.75 6.90
CA MET A 422 -7.73 18.39 6.21
C MET A 422 -6.43 18.32 7.00
N LYS A 423 -6.49 18.54 8.31
CA LYS A 423 -5.34 18.36 9.21
C LYS A 423 -4.80 16.93 9.15
N TYR A 424 -5.68 15.94 9.06
CA TYR A 424 -5.29 14.54 8.92
C TYR A 424 -4.62 14.27 7.56
N TYR A 425 -5.22 14.74 6.45
CA TYR A 425 -4.65 14.53 5.10
C TYR A 425 -3.26 15.13 4.94
N GLN A 426 -3.02 16.34 5.47
CA GLN A 426 -1.71 16.98 5.39
C GLN A 426 -0.58 16.14 6.02
N LYS A 427 -0.89 15.37 7.07
CA LYS A 427 0.08 14.53 7.78
C LYS A 427 0.39 13.21 7.08
N ILE A 428 -0.57 12.63 6.34
CA ILE A 428 -0.42 11.29 5.73
C ILE A 428 -0.07 11.34 4.24
N ASN A 429 0.00 12.53 3.65
CA ASN A 429 0.18 12.69 2.22
C ASN A 429 1.65 12.49 1.80
N ALA A 430 1.89 11.60 0.86
CA ALA A 430 3.21 11.31 0.32
C ALA A 430 3.82 12.49 -0.45
N HIS A 431 3.02 13.42 -0.97
CA HIS A 431 3.49 14.61 -1.66
C HIS A 431 4.00 15.69 -0.69
N THR A 432 3.52 15.69 0.57
CA THR A 432 4.03 16.59 1.61
C THR A 432 5.18 15.96 2.43
N THR A 433 5.42 14.67 2.26
CA THR A 433 6.45 13.94 3.00
C THR A 433 7.81 14.07 2.31
N LYS A 434 8.79 14.64 3.01
CA LYS A 434 10.16 14.88 2.49
C LYS A 434 10.79 13.62 1.90
N ASP A 435 10.75 12.50 2.63
CA ASP A 435 11.35 11.23 2.21
C ASP A 435 10.66 10.60 0.97
N CYS A 436 9.44 11.04 0.66
CA CYS A 436 8.67 10.55 -0.49
C CYS A 436 8.86 11.42 -1.73
N HIS A 437 9.36 12.66 -1.60
CA HIS A 437 9.41 13.66 -2.67
C HIS A 437 10.07 13.11 -3.95
N ASP A 438 11.28 12.57 -3.81
CA ASP A 438 12.09 12.02 -4.90
C ASP A 438 11.94 10.49 -5.06
N CYS A 439 11.04 9.86 -4.29
CA CYS A 439 10.85 8.43 -4.36
C CYS A 439 10.19 8.02 -5.69
N TRP A 440 10.85 7.15 -6.46
CA TRP A 440 10.37 6.76 -7.79
C TRP A 440 9.05 5.96 -7.78
N ILE A 441 8.72 5.32 -6.65
CA ILE A 441 7.41 4.64 -6.46
C ILE A 441 6.36 5.51 -5.75
N ARG A 442 6.61 6.80 -5.48
CA ARG A 442 5.73 7.69 -4.69
C ARG A 442 4.26 7.60 -5.10
N ASP A 443 3.97 7.70 -6.39
CA ASP A 443 2.60 7.79 -6.90
C ASP A 443 1.87 6.42 -6.93
N TYR A 444 2.62 5.34 -6.69
CA TYR A 444 2.11 3.96 -6.60
C TYR A 444 2.02 3.48 -5.14
N CYS A 445 2.97 3.88 -4.30
CA CYS A 445 3.05 3.54 -2.88
C CYS A 445 2.21 4.48 -2.01
N SER A 446 2.16 5.77 -2.37
CA SER A 446 1.43 6.85 -1.69
C SER A 446 1.69 6.95 -0.19
N GLY A 447 2.95 6.76 0.21
CA GLY A 447 3.39 6.99 1.59
C GLY A 447 3.06 5.84 2.55
N GLY A 448 2.45 4.76 2.08
CA GLY A 448 2.17 3.59 2.91
C GLY A 448 0.92 3.71 3.80
N CYS A 449 0.84 2.85 4.81
CA CYS A 449 -0.33 2.77 5.69
C CYS A 449 -0.22 3.80 6.82
N ALA A 450 -1.08 4.83 6.82
CA ALA A 450 -1.10 5.85 7.86
C ALA A 450 -1.15 5.28 9.30
N TRP A 451 -1.83 4.14 9.51
CA TRP A 451 -1.87 3.50 10.82
C TRP A 451 -0.52 2.95 11.28
N LEU A 452 0.20 2.29 10.37
CA LEU A 452 1.53 1.75 10.70
C LEU A 452 2.48 2.90 11.06
N LEU A 453 2.29 4.05 10.41
CA LEU A 453 3.06 5.25 10.67
C LEU A 453 2.65 5.99 11.95
N SER A 454 1.51 5.69 12.56
CA SER A 454 0.96 6.52 13.62
C SER A 454 1.14 5.95 15.03
N ASP A 455 1.70 6.75 15.93
CA ASP A 455 1.92 6.37 17.34
C ASP A 455 0.64 6.41 18.19
N LYS A 456 0.78 6.07 19.48
CA LYS A 456 -0.34 6.04 20.42
C LYS A 456 -0.83 7.45 20.78
N GLU A 457 0.01 8.47 20.65
CA GLU A 457 -0.28 9.88 20.90
C GLU A 457 -1.00 10.58 19.74
N GLY A 458 -1.13 9.96 18.58
CA GLY A 458 -1.76 10.62 17.43
C GLY A 458 -0.79 11.14 16.37
N ASN A 459 0.52 11.01 16.59
CA ASN A 459 1.53 11.54 15.68
C ASN A 459 1.75 10.56 14.53
N ILE A 460 1.81 11.11 13.32
CA ILE A 460 2.07 10.35 12.10
C ILE A 460 3.55 10.55 11.77
N HIS A 461 4.30 9.45 11.79
CA HIS A 461 5.73 9.39 11.51
C HIS A 461 5.99 9.03 10.04
N HIS A 462 7.26 9.09 9.64
CA HIS A 462 7.67 8.63 8.32
C HIS A 462 7.95 7.12 8.32
N PRO A 463 7.79 6.42 7.18
CA PRO A 463 8.16 5.01 7.08
C PRO A 463 9.64 4.79 7.40
N THR A 464 9.99 3.60 7.91
CA THR A 464 11.40 3.27 8.12
C THR A 464 12.12 3.10 6.78
N LYS A 465 13.44 3.35 6.75
CA LYS A 465 14.26 3.10 5.55
C LYS A 465 14.14 1.65 5.09
N ALA A 466 14.10 0.70 6.03
CA ALA A 466 13.95 -0.73 5.74
C ALA A 466 12.61 -1.02 5.04
N GLU A 467 11.49 -0.47 5.53
CA GLU A 467 10.19 -0.62 4.91
C GLU A 467 10.16 -0.02 3.48
N CYS A 468 10.68 1.20 3.31
CA CYS A 468 10.79 1.83 2.00
C CYS A 468 11.64 1.03 1.02
N THR A 469 12.75 0.43 1.48
CA THR A 469 13.60 -0.45 0.66
C THR A 469 12.85 -1.72 0.25
N ARG A 470 12.17 -2.41 1.18
CA ARG A 470 11.36 -3.60 0.85
C ARG A 470 10.26 -3.27 -0.17
N ARG A 471 9.58 -2.13 -0.03
CA ARG A 471 8.54 -1.68 -0.97
C ARG A 471 9.09 -1.38 -2.36
N ARG A 472 10.27 -0.74 -2.48
CA ARG A 472 10.94 -0.48 -3.76
C ARG A 472 11.39 -1.78 -4.43
N LYS A 473 12.04 -2.68 -3.70
CA LYS A 473 12.43 -4.01 -4.19
C LYS A 473 11.24 -4.82 -4.69
N SER A 474 10.14 -4.82 -3.93
CA SER A 474 8.90 -5.49 -4.34
C SER A 474 8.27 -4.88 -5.61
N MET A 475 8.45 -3.57 -5.83
CA MET A 475 8.02 -2.93 -7.08
C MET A 475 8.90 -3.36 -8.25
N GLU A 476 10.23 -3.36 -8.11
CA GLU A 476 11.16 -3.85 -9.15
C GLU A 476 10.83 -5.28 -9.57
N GLN A 477 10.62 -6.18 -8.60
CA GLN A 477 10.18 -7.56 -8.83
C GLN A 477 8.89 -7.63 -9.64
N ARG A 478 7.91 -6.78 -9.31
CA ARG A 478 6.62 -6.74 -10.02
C ARG A 478 6.77 -6.19 -11.43
N LEU A 479 7.62 -5.18 -11.63
CA LEU A 479 7.89 -4.58 -12.93
C LEU A 479 8.59 -5.58 -13.86
N TRP A 480 9.64 -6.24 -13.35
CA TRP A 480 10.32 -7.31 -14.06
C TRP A 480 9.36 -8.45 -14.41
N LEU A 481 8.58 -8.96 -13.45
CA LEU A 481 7.65 -10.07 -13.71
C LEU A 481 6.61 -9.70 -14.77
N ARG A 482 6.13 -8.44 -14.79
CA ARG A 482 5.22 -7.98 -15.86
C ARG A 482 5.89 -8.01 -17.23
N LYS A 483 7.14 -7.56 -17.31
CA LYS A 483 7.95 -7.59 -18.54
C LYS A 483 8.17 -9.03 -19.00
N ASP A 484 8.70 -9.90 -18.14
CA ASP A 484 8.95 -11.32 -18.43
C ASP A 484 7.67 -12.06 -18.87
N LEU A 485 6.54 -11.85 -18.18
CA LEU A 485 5.27 -12.46 -18.56
C LEU A 485 4.75 -11.98 -19.93
N ARG A 486 4.97 -10.72 -20.31
CA ARG A 486 4.57 -10.22 -21.64
C ARG A 486 5.40 -10.86 -22.75
N GLU A 487 6.71 -10.95 -22.56
CA GLU A 487 7.65 -11.46 -23.57
C GLU A 487 7.54 -12.97 -23.73
N ASN A 488 7.55 -13.70 -22.61
CA ASN A 488 7.64 -15.16 -22.62
C ASN A 488 6.26 -15.84 -22.60
N PHE A 489 5.22 -15.14 -22.14
CA PHE A 489 3.87 -15.70 -21.97
C PHE A 489 2.75 -14.73 -22.40
N PRO A 490 2.74 -14.20 -23.64
CA PRO A 490 1.82 -13.13 -24.05
C PRO A 490 0.33 -13.46 -23.88
N GLY A 491 -0.07 -14.74 -23.95
CA GLY A 491 -1.44 -15.18 -23.68
C GLY A 491 -1.89 -15.04 -22.21
N TRP A 492 -0.96 -14.77 -21.29
CA TRP A 492 -1.20 -14.56 -19.87
C TRP A 492 -1.37 -13.11 -19.47
N MET A 493 -1.07 -12.14 -20.32
CA MET A 493 -1.32 -10.75 -19.98
C MET A 493 -2.71 -10.37 -20.48
N GLU A 494 -3.46 -9.59 -19.68
CA GLU A 494 -4.60 -8.89 -20.28
C GLU A 494 -4.00 -7.99 -21.38
N ARG A 495 -4.66 -7.90 -22.55
CA ARG A 495 -4.27 -6.87 -23.52
C ARG A 495 -4.55 -5.56 -22.80
N ASP A 496 -3.50 -4.93 -22.29
CA ASP A 496 -3.60 -3.57 -21.79
C ASP A 496 -4.10 -2.76 -23.00
N GLU A 497 -5.33 -2.24 -22.92
CA GLU A 497 -5.85 -1.29 -23.91
C GLU A 497 -4.90 -0.08 -23.85
N GLU A 498 -4.07 0.06 -24.88
CA GLU A 498 -3.23 1.22 -25.21
C GLU A 498 -2.09 1.57 -24.22
N THR A 499 -0.95 0.88 -24.34
CA THR A 499 0.36 1.55 -24.28
C THR A 499 1.17 1.23 -25.54
N SER A 500 1.06 2.10 -26.53
CA SER A 500 1.63 2.01 -27.89
C SER A 500 3.18 2.05 -27.96
N ILE A 501 3.88 1.78 -26.86
CA ILE A 501 5.35 1.78 -26.75
C ILE A 501 5.91 0.43 -26.26
N ASP A 502 5.06 -0.55 -25.96
CA ASP A 502 5.48 -1.91 -25.55
C ASP A 502 6.28 -2.67 -26.63
N SER A 503 6.49 -2.09 -27.81
CA SER A 503 7.32 -2.61 -28.91
C SER A 503 8.55 -1.75 -29.25
N TRP A 504 8.97 -0.83 -28.36
CA TRP A 504 10.15 0.00 -28.63
C TRP A 504 11.43 -0.84 -28.62
N ASP A 505 12.02 -1.03 -29.79
CA ASP A 505 13.29 -1.73 -29.95
C ASP A 505 14.46 -0.77 -29.71
N TRP A 506 15.04 -0.85 -28.51
CA TRP A 506 16.24 -0.08 -28.17
C TRP A 506 17.45 -0.48 -29.03
N ASN A 507 17.47 -1.68 -29.61
CA ASN A 507 18.56 -2.10 -30.49
C ASN A 507 18.52 -1.42 -31.85
N GLU A 508 17.33 -1.10 -32.39
CA GLU A 508 17.21 -0.39 -33.67
C GLU A 508 17.63 1.08 -33.53
N LYS A 509 17.33 1.71 -32.38
CA LYS A 509 17.52 3.16 -32.17
C LYS A 509 18.79 3.55 -31.43
N PHE A 510 19.38 2.63 -30.67
CA PHE A 510 20.66 2.80 -29.96
C PHE A 510 21.72 1.81 -30.48
N ALA A 511 21.61 1.40 -31.75
CA ALA A 511 22.55 0.47 -32.36
C ALA A 511 23.99 1.02 -32.29
N VAL A 512 24.88 0.25 -31.66
CA VAL A 512 26.31 0.30 -31.99
C VAL A 512 26.47 -0.52 -33.27
N PRO A 513 27.16 -0.06 -34.33
CA PRO A 513 27.30 -0.81 -35.58
C PRO A 513 27.75 -2.26 -35.34
N GLU A 514 27.18 -3.21 -36.10
CA GLU A 514 27.24 -4.70 -35.99
C GLU A 514 28.63 -5.37 -35.79
N LYS A 515 29.74 -4.62 -35.75
CA LYS A 515 31.08 -5.21 -35.56
C LYS A 515 31.36 -5.76 -34.15
N PHE A 516 30.46 -5.59 -33.19
CA PHE A 516 30.69 -5.97 -31.79
C PHE A 516 29.87 -7.17 -31.29
N SER A 517 29.13 -7.88 -32.17
CA SER A 517 28.39 -9.10 -31.78
C SER A 517 29.28 -10.30 -31.43
N ASN A 518 30.61 -10.17 -31.50
CA ASN A 518 31.57 -11.26 -31.30
C ASN A 518 32.52 -11.08 -30.10
N CYS A 519 32.28 -10.13 -29.19
CA CYS A 519 33.04 -10.07 -27.94
C CYS A 519 32.37 -10.93 -26.86
N THR A 520 32.42 -12.25 -27.05
CA THR A 520 32.13 -13.24 -25.99
C THR A 520 33.44 -13.78 -25.45
N GLU A 521 34.25 -12.98 -24.77
CA GLU A 521 35.31 -13.50 -23.89
C GLU A 521 35.42 -12.66 -22.61
N GLU A 522 35.49 -13.38 -21.49
CA GLU A 522 35.32 -12.95 -20.10
C GLU A 522 36.52 -12.16 -19.52
N GLU A 523 37.40 -11.56 -20.34
CA GLU A 523 38.70 -11.07 -19.84
C GLU A 523 38.93 -9.54 -19.82
N ASP A 524 38.04 -8.68 -20.34
CA ASP A 524 38.32 -7.23 -20.43
C ASP A 524 37.62 -6.30 -19.40
N LEU A 525 36.94 -6.85 -18.37
CA LEU A 525 36.33 -6.03 -17.30
C LEU A 525 37.28 -5.65 -16.14
N ALA A 526 38.59 -5.89 -16.25
CA ALA A 526 39.57 -5.55 -15.21
C ALA A 526 40.10 -4.10 -15.27
N GLY A 527 39.64 -3.26 -16.20
CA GLY A 527 40.25 -1.96 -16.49
C GLY A 527 39.65 -0.72 -15.82
N VAL A 528 38.47 -0.81 -15.17
CA VAL A 528 37.82 0.37 -14.57
C VAL A 528 38.11 0.42 -13.07
N GLN A 529 39.14 1.19 -12.69
CA GLN A 529 39.33 1.59 -11.29
C GLN A 529 38.13 2.43 -10.86
N PHE A 530 37.29 1.86 -9.98
CA PHE A 530 36.35 2.62 -9.18
C PHE A 530 37.12 3.66 -8.35
N VAL A 531 36.91 4.95 -8.65
CA VAL A 531 37.25 6.01 -7.71
C VAL A 531 36.27 5.92 -6.56
N GLN A 532 36.63 5.18 -5.52
CA GLN A 532 36.01 5.31 -4.20
C GLN A 532 36.29 6.73 -3.70
N LEU A 533 35.28 7.60 -3.73
CA LEU A 533 35.26 8.79 -2.89
C LEU A 533 35.06 8.34 -1.44
N SER A 534 36.17 8.01 -0.78
CA SER A 534 36.22 7.87 0.67
C SER A 534 35.96 9.24 1.30
N SER A 535 34.83 9.36 1.99
CA SER A 535 34.57 10.43 2.94
C SER A 535 35.69 10.47 3.98
N GLY A 536 36.48 11.53 3.97
CA GLY A 536 37.51 11.76 4.97
C GLY A 536 36.90 11.96 6.36
N LEU A 537 37.17 11.02 7.26
CA LEU A 537 37.17 11.25 8.69
C LEU A 537 38.42 10.59 9.28
N ASN A 538 39.20 11.42 9.96
CA ASN A 538 40.49 11.18 10.59
C ASN A 538 40.65 9.79 11.26
N GLN A 539 41.72 9.07 10.88
CA GLN A 539 42.39 8.11 11.75
C GLN A 539 43.55 8.81 12.45
N GLN A 540 43.50 8.89 13.79
CA GLN A 540 44.72 8.88 14.61
C GLN A 540 44.85 7.50 15.25
N ASN A 541 45.84 6.78 14.73
CA ASN A 541 46.73 5.78 15.34
C ASN A 541 46.28 5.04 16.61
N ASN A 542 46.23 3.70 16.49
CA ASN A 542 46.53 2.79 17.59
C ASN A 542 47.36 1.62 17.06
N THR A 543 48.58 1.45 17.58
CA THR A 543 49.42 0.25 17.43
C THR A 543 49.61 -0.41 18.80
N ALA A 544 49.08 -1.63 18.90
CA ALA A 544 49.48 -2.81 19.69
C ALA A 544 50.06 -2.68 21.14
N SER A 545 49.27 -3.18 22.12
CA SER A 545 49.51 -4.22 23.16
C SER A 545 50.81 -4.27 24.01
N PRO A 546 50.88 -4.98 25.17
CA PRO A 546 49.87 -5.51 26.13
C PRO A 546 50.21 -5.22 27.64
N GLY A 547 49.28 -5.48 28.58
CA GLY A 547 49.66 -5.76 29.98
C GLY A 547 48.66 -5.42 31.10
N CYS A 548 48.49 -6.37 32.04
CA CYS A 548 48.00 -6.27 33.44
C CYS A 548 46.53 -5.85 33.67
N SER A 549 45.62 -6.75 34.09
CA SER A 549 45.42 -7.37 35.42
C SER A 549 44.62 -6.53 36.44
N SER A 550 43.50 -7.12 36.87
CA SER A 550 42.86 -7.07 38.21
C SER A 550 42.06 -5.83 38.69
N CYS A 551 41.03 -6.17 39.50
CA CYS A 551 40.22 -5.39 40.44
C CYS A 551 38.96 -4.71 39.84
N SER A 552 37.70 -5.09 40.13
CA SER A 552 36.92 -5.45 41.34
C SER A 552 36.04 -4.28 41.82
N GLU A 553 34.75 -4.59 42.07
CA GLU A 553 33.79 -3.87 42.95
C GLU A 553 33.31 -2.49 42.45
N ALA A 554 32.12 -1.95 42.78
CA ALA A 554 30.83 -2.41 43.28
C ALA A 554 29.92 -1.14 43.28
N SER A 555 28.60 -1.35 43.28
CA SER A 555 27.58 -0.51 43.95
C SER A 555 27.18 0.88 43.43
N SER A 556 25.87 0.99 43.15
CA SER A 556 24.88 1.98 43.65
C SER A 556 25.08 3.49 43.43
N GLY A 557 24.00 4.18 43.04
CA GLY A 557 23.85 5.61 43.33
C GLY A 557 22.93 6.36 42.39
N SER A 558 21.71 6.60 42.84
CA SER A 558 20.72 7.55 42.33
C SER A 558 21.28 8.96 42.09
N CYS A 559 20.82 9.62 41.03
CA CYS A 559 20.81 11.09 40.95
C CYS A 559 19.48 11.55 40.34
N GLY A 560 18.64 12.14 41.20
CA GLY A 560 17.58 13.05 40.80
C GLY A 560 18.15 14.46 40.65
N CYS A 561 17.67 15.19 39.66
CA CYS A 561 17.85 16.64 39.57
C CYS A 561 16.49 17.28 39.33
N SER A 562 16.00 17.95 40.37
CA SER A 562 14.95 18.96 40.34
C SER A 562 15.54 20.31 39.94
N THR A 563 14.88 21.03 39.03
CA THR A 563 14.90 22.50 39.00
C THR A 563 13.51 23.02 38.61
N SER A 564 12.89 23.72 39.55
CA SER A 564 11.89 24.79 39.40
C SER A 564 12.45 25.91 38.51
N SER A 565 11.71 26.65 37.69
CA SER A 565 10.64 27.66 37.96
C SER A 565 10.13 28.11 36.56
N GLU A 566 8.94 28.66 36.28
CA GLU A 566 8.26 29.83 36.83
C GLU A 566 6.75 29.85 36.45
N GLU A 567 5.98 30.38 37.39
CA GLU A 567 4.69 31.09 37.37
C GLU A 567 3.92 31.28 36.04
N GLY A 568 2.69 30.73 36.00
CA GLY A 568 1.64 31.09 35.05
C GLY A 568 0.60 32.02 35.69
N GLN A 569 0.43 33.22 35.13
CA GLN A 569 -0.67 34.13 35.44
C GLN A 569 -1.88 33.86 34.53
N PHE A 570 -3.06 33.92 35.16
CA PHE A 570 -4.39 33.87 34.56
C PHE A 570 -4.64 35.04 33.59
N ALA A 571 -5.36 34.78 32.49
CA ALA A 571 -6.09 35.82 31.76
C ALA A 571 -7.41 35.27 31.18
N THR A 572 -8.40 36.14 31.28
CA THR A 572 -9.84 35.89 31.30
C THR A 572 -10.48 35.94 29.91
N LEU A 573 -11.59 35.22 29.77
CA LEU A 573 -12.55 35.24 28.66
C LEU A 573 -13.00 36.67 28.29
N VAL A 574 -13.08 36.95 26.98
CA VAL A 574 -13.88 38.05 26.40
C VAL A 574 -14.68 37.50 25.21
N PRO A 575 -16.01 37.70 25.16
CA PRO A 575 -16.84 37.34 24.01
C PRO A 575 -16.89 38.49 23.00
N LEU A 576 -16.79 38.17 21.71
CA LEU A 576 -17.06 39.12 20.62
C LEU A 576 -18.43 38.81 20.00
N THR A 577 -19.40 39.65 20.35
CA THR A 577 -20.60 39.90 19.55
C THR A 577 -20.39 41.19 18.77
N ASP A 578 -20.56 41.18 17.45
CA ASP A 578 -20.95 42.40 16.71
C ASP A 578 -22.23 42.14 15.89
N PRO A 579 -23.31 42.89 16.16
CA PRO A 579 -24.58 42.87 15.45
C PRO A 579 -24.67 43.98 14.38
N SER A 580 -24.55 43.63 13.10
CA SER A 580 -25.02 44.44 11.95
C SER A 580 -24.99 43.54 10.70
N LEU A 581 -26.04 43.28 9.90
CA LEU A 581 -27.18 44.07 9.45
C LEU A 581 -28.38 43.15 9.14
N LYS A 582 -29.55 43.61 9.59
CA LYS A 582 -30.88 43.13 9.21
C LYS A 582 -31.29 43.64 7.82
N ASN A 583 -32.18 42.86 7.20
CA ASN A 583 -33.22 43.22 6.22
C ASN A 583 -32.82 43.49 4.76
N LYS A 584 -33.31 42.60 3.89
CA LYS A 584 -34.35 42.95 2.89
C LYS A 584 -35.15 41.70 2.50
N LYS A 585 -36.44 41.71 2.86
CA LYS A 585 -37.51 40.90 2.28
C LYS A 585 -38.16 41.76 1.18
N GLU A 586 -38.47 41.14 0.05
CA GLU A 586 -39.82 41.09 -0.53
C GLU A 586 -40.12 39.63 -0.86
#